data_AF-A0A1N7FEZ0-F1
#
_entry.id   AF-A0A1N7FEZ0-F1
#
_cell.length_a   1.000
_cell.length_b   1.000
_cell.length_c   1.000
_cell.angle_alpha   90.00
_cell.angle_beta   90.00
_cell.angle_gamma   90.00
#
_symmetry.space_group_name_H-M   'P 1'
#
loop_
_entity.id
_entity.type
_entity.pdbx_description
1 polymer ?
#
loop_
_entity_poly.entity_id
_entity_poly.type
_entity_poly.pdbx_seq_one_letter_code
_entity_poly.pdbx_strand_id
1 'polypeptide(L)' 'MRHPQDDLLIVHALVELAREHRGTPTEARASDLAYAIANQHGLMPVEVPRQLEVPLEAHGWEEDCG' A
#
# COMPACT_ATOMS: atom_id res chain seq x y z
N MET A 1 0.94 -3.67 -17.04
CA MET A 1 1.80 -2.83 -16.18
C MET A 1 1.04 -2.66 -14.87
N ARG A 2 1.64 -3.01 -13.73
CA ARG A 2 0.99 -2.91 -12.42
C ARG A 2 1.15 -1.49 -11.93
N HIS A 3 0.09 -0.85 -11.45
CA HIS A 3 0.18 0.53 -11.00
C HIS A 3 0.87 0.54 -9.62
N PRO A 4 1.81 1.46 -9.35
CA PRO A 4 2.48 1.52 -8.04
C PRO A 4 1.51 1.64 -6.86
N GLN A 5 0.33 2.23 -7.06
CA GLN A 5 -0.73 2.28 -6.03
C GLN A 5 -1.35 0.92 -5.70
N ASP A 6 -1.35 -0.05 -6.61
CA ASP A 6 -1.90 -1.38 -6.34
C ASP A 6 -1.13 -2.06 -5.19
N ASP A 7 0.20 -1.91 -5.20
CA ASP A 7 1.06 -2.47 -4.17
C ASP A 7 0.88 -1.74 -2.82
N LEU A 8 0.63 -0.42 -2.84
CA LEU A 8 0.30 0.34 -1.63
C LEU A 8 -1.03 -0.09 -1.00
N LEU A 9 -2.05 -0.36 -1.83
CA LEU A 9 -3.33 -0.90 -1.37
C LEU A 9 -3.17 -2.30 -0.76
N ILE A 10 -2.29 -3.14 -1.33
CA ILE A 10 -1.97 -4.45 -0.79
C ILE A 10 -1.28 -4.33 0.57
N VAL A 11 -0.31 -3.43 0.71
CA VAL A 11 0.34 -3.18 2.00
C VAL A 11 -0.67 -2.74 3.05
N HIS A 12 -1.56 -1.80 2.70
CA HIS A 12 -2.61 -1.35 3.61
C HIS A 12 -3.52 -2.51 4.04
N ALA A 13 -3.99 -3.34 3.10
CA ALA A 13 -4.81 -4.51 3.42
C ALA A 13 -4.11 -5.52 4.33
N LEU A 14 -2.80 -5.74 4.15
CA LEU A 14 -2.01 -6.63 5.00
C LEU A 14 -1.82 -6.08 6.42
N VAL A 15 -1.66 -4.76 6.56
CA VAL A 15 -1.61 -4.11 7.88
C VAL A 15 -2.94 -4.28 8.62
N GLU A 16 -4.07 -4.10 7.93
CA GLU A 16 -5.39 -4.33 8.53
C GLU A 16 -5.61 -5.81 8.89
N LEU A 17 -5.20 -6.73 8.03
CA LEU A 17 -5.25 -8.17 8.31
C LEU A 17 -4.42 -8.54 9.53
N ALA A 18 -3.21 -7.97 9.68
CA ALA A 18 -2.36 -8.20 10.84
C ALA A 18 -3.02 -7.71 12.14
N ARG A 19 -3.70 -6.55 12.09
CA ARG A 19 -4.44 -5.99 13.22
C ARG A 19 -5.61 -6.87 13.63
N GLU A 20 -6.38 -7.38 12.67
CA GLU A 20 -7.53 -8.28 12.93
C GLU A 20 -7.08 -9.61 13.55
N HIS A 21 -5.91 -10.11 13.14
CA HIS A 21 -5.37 -11.40 13.57
C HIS A 21 -4.31 -11.32 14.68
N ARG A 22 -4.35 -10.27 15.51
CA ARG A 22 -3.35 -10.02 16.56
C ARG A 22 -3.18 -11.22 17.50
N GLY A 23 -1.92 -11.57 17.79
CA GLY A 23 -1.53 -12.70 18.63
C GLY A 23 -1.51 -14.05 17.91
N THR A 24 -1.73 -14.08 16.59
CA THR A 24 -1.73 -15.31 15.79
C THR A 24 -0.55 -15.34 14.81
N PRO A 25 -0.18 -16.53 14.29
CA PRO A 25 0.82 -16.62 13.22
C PRO A 25 0.47 -15.81 11.96
N THR A 26 -0.82 -15.54 11.73
CA THR A 26 -1.29 -14.71 10.61
C THR A 26 -0.84 -13.26 10.77
N GLU A 27 -0.80 -12.70 11.98
CA GLU A 27 -0.28 -11.36 12.25
C GLU A 27 1.17 -11.23 11.77
N ALA A 28 2.04 -12.12 12.22
CA ALA A 28 3.46 -12.10 11.87
C ALA A 28 3.64 -12.21 10.36
N ARG A 29 2.96 -13.18 9.73
CA ARG A 29 3.07 -13.40 8.28
C ARG A 29 2.55 -12.24 7.45
N ALA A 30 1.43 -11.63 7.86
CA ALA A 30 0.86 -10.46 7.19
C ALA A 30 1.78 -9.24 7.35
N SER A 31 2.36 -9.05 8.54
CA SER A 31 3.30 -7.96 8.83
C SER A 31 4.59 -8.09 8.03
N ASP A 32 5.17 -9.29 7.95
CA ASP A 32 6.38 -9.56 7.17
C ASP A 32 6.15 -9.29 5.68
N LEU A 33 4.99 -9.68 5.15
CA LEU A 33 4.64 -9.44 3.75
C LEU A 33 4.39 -7.95 3.47
N ALA A 34 3.70 -7.25 4.38
CA ALA A 34 3.50 -5.81 4.29
C ALA A 34 4.84 -5.08 4.25
N TYR A 35 5.79 -5.48 5.10
CA TYR A 35 7.14 -4.92 5.15
C TYR A 35 7.91 -5.19 3.85
N ALA A 36 7.89 -6.43 3.36
CA ALA A 36 8.59 -6.81 2.14
C ALA A 36 8.12 -6.01 0.92
N ILE A 37 6.80 -5.80 0.79
CA ILE A 37 6.23 -5.03 -0.31
C ILE A 37 6.52 -3.54 -0.12
N ALA A 38 6.29 -2.97 1.07
CA ALA A 38 6.58 -1.56 1.34
C ALA A 38 8.06 -1.20 1.04
N ASN A 39 8.98 -2.08 1.42
CA ASN A 39 10.41 -1.89 1.19
C ASN A 39 10.79 -1.89 -0.30
N GLN A 40 10.04 -2.57 -1.17
CA GLN A 40 10.24 -2.47 -2.63
C GLN A 40 9.96 -1.06 -3.16
N HIS A 41 9.12 -0.32 -2.45
CA HIS A 41 8.78 1.07 -2.75
C HIS A 41 9.57 2.08 -1.90
N GLY A 42 10.56 1.61 -1.11
CA GLY A 42 11.36 2.46 -0.23
C GLY A 42 10.58 3.03 0.97
N LEU A 43 9.50 2.37 1.37
CA LEU A 43 8.60 2.79 2.44
C LEU A 43 8.57 1.78 3.59
N MET A 44 8.16 2.26 4.75
CA MET A 44 7.68 1.44 5.85
C MET A 44 6.16 1.28 5.77
N PRO A 45 5.56 0.16 6.23
CA PRO A 45 4.11 -0.03 6.20
C PRO A 45 3.30 1.08 6.89
N VAL A 46 3.87 1.73 7.91
CA VAL A 46 3.25 2.87 8.63
C VAL A 46 3.17 4.15 7.78
N GLU A 47 4.00 4.25 6.74
CA GLU A 47 4.05 5.42 5.85
C GLU A 47 3.08 5.29 4.68
N VAL A 48 2.60 4.07 4.39
CA VAL A 48 1.70 3.77 3.27
C VAL A 48 0.36 4.51 3.33
N PRO A 49 -0.34 4.64 4.47
CA PRO A 49 -1.59 5.41 4.53
C PRO A 49 -1.42 6.85 4.05
N ARG A 50 -0.29 7.50 4.38
CA ARG A 50 -0.01 8.87 3.94
C ARG A 50 0.19 8.98 2.43
N GLN A 51 0.67 7.92 1.78
CA GLN A 51 0.83 7.85 0.32
C GLN A 51 -0.51 7.55 -0.39
N LEU A 52 -1.46 6.91 0.29
CA LEU A 52 -2.82 6.69 -0.20
C LEU A 52 -3.72 7.92 -0.02
N GLU A 53 -3.44 8.76 0.97
CA GLU A 53 -4.16 10.01 1.24
C GLU A 53 -3.80 11.17 0.30
N VAL A 54 -2.72 11.04 -0.49
CA VAL A 54 -2.42 12.03 -1.54
C VAL A 54 -3.53 11.93 -2.58
N PRO A 55 -4.40 12.95 -2.72
CA PRO A 55 -5.48 12.89 -3.68
C PRO A 55 -4.91 12.73 -5.09
N LEU A 56 -5.65 12.00 -5.90
CA LEU A 56 -5.62 11.96 -7.36
C LEU A 56 -5.81 13.35 -8.03
N GLU A 57 -5.39 14.45 -7.41
CA GLU A 57 -5.52 15.82 -7.92
C GLU A 57 -4.26 16.33 -8.65
N ALA A 58 -3.33 15.43 -8.99
CA ALA A 58 -2.12 15.79 -9.75
C ALA A 58 -1.87 14.89 -10.97
N HIS A 59 -2.91 14.25 -11.51
CA HIS A 59 -2.88 13.82 -12.91
C HIS A 59 -4.06 14.48 -13.61
N GLY A 60 -3.84 15.70 -14.08
CA GLY A 60 -4.65 16.25 -15.16
C GLY A 60 -4.51 15.30 -16.34
N TRP A 61 -5.55 14.53 -16.60
CA TRP A 61 -5.70 13.88 -17.89
C TRP A 61 -6.17 15.01 -18.79
N GLU A 62 -5.23 15.81 -19.28
CA GLU A 62 -5.51 16.60 -20.48
C GLU A 62 -5.77 15.56 -21.56
N GLU A 63 -7.06 15.36 -21.83
CA GLU A 63 -7.58 14.71 -23.00
C GLU A 63 -7.04 15.47 -24.22
N ASP A 64 -5.85 15.11 -24.68
CA ASP A 64 -5.36 15.55 -25.99
C ASP A 64 -6.05 14.68 -27.05
N CYS A 65 -7.31 15.01 -27.33
CA CYS A 65 -7.96 14.66 -28.58
C CYS A 65 -7.50 15.65 -29.66
N GLY A 66 -6.34 15.36 -30.25
CA GLY A 66 -5.86 15.97 -31.50
C GLY A 66 -5.98 15.00 -32.68
#